data_AF-W9SEY2-F1
#
_entry.id   AF-W9SEY2-F1
#
_cell.length_a   1.000
_cell.length_b   1.000
_cell.length_c   1.000
_cell.angle_alpha   90.00
_cell.angle_beta   90.00
_cell.angle_gamma   90.00
#
_symmetry.space_group_name_H-M   'P 1'
#
loop_
_entity.id
_entity.type
_entity.pdbx_description
1 polymer ?
#
loop_
_entity_poly.entity_id
_entity_poly.type
_entity_poly.pdbx_seq_one_letter_code
_entity_poly.pdbx_strand_id
1 'polypeptide(L)'
;MANRAGSSSAPPENPPTEEGEEELIYGGESGWVEARTSCDHLSSLSSDLTHIPTPDTPCHICEHPDENWLCLCCKEVLCSRFVNKHMLNHYHNTSHSLALSYSDLSVWCFSCDAYLDAQVIRQLRPVYETAYLLKFGEAPPSRAV
;
A
#
# COMPACT_ATOMS: atom_id res chain seq x y z
N MET A 1 38.00 45.41 -20.85
CA MET A 1 38.56 46.26 -19.77
C MET A 1 37.72 46.02 -18.53
N ALA A 2 38.40 45.65 -17.43
CA ALA A 2 37.83 45.18 -16.18
C ALA A 2 37.43 46.32 -15.23
N ASN A 3 36.52 46.02 -14.29
CA ASN A 3 36.37 46.65 -12.97
C ASN A 3 35.84 45.55 -12.01
N ARG A 4 36.63 45.07 -11.04
CA ARG A 4 36.70 45.44 -9.60
C ARG A 4 35.39 45.11 -8.83
N ALA A 5 35.36 44.57 -7.61
CA ALA A 5 36.37 44.23 -6.59
C ALA A 5 35.73 43.35 -5.50
N GLY A 6 36.51 42.49 -4.84
CA GLY A 6 36.69 42.45 -3.36
C GLY A 6 35.80 41.41 -2.66
N SER A 7 36.17 40.74 -1.57
CA SER A 7 37.36 40.71 -0.69
C SER A 7 37.22 39.52 0.28
N SER A 8 38.32 39.22 0.99
CA SER A 8 38.41 38.55 2.31
C SER A 8 38.36 37.01 2.35
N SER A 9 39.03 36.26 3.22
CA SER A 9 40.16 36.40 4.19
C SER A 9 40.42 34.99 4.72
N ALA A 10 41.68 34.56 4.94
CA ALA A 10 42.05 33.39 5.78
C ALA A 10 42.14 33.81 7.28
N PRO A 11 42.33 32.96 8.33
CA PRO A 11 42.95 31.60 8.45
C PRO A 11 42.20 30.67 9.48
N PRO A 12 42.76 29.63 10.18
CA PRO A 12 44.08 28.96 10.19
C PRO A 12 44.08 27.40 10.15
N GLU A 13 45.29 26.83 10.15
CA GLU A 13 45.67 25.39 10.09
C GLU A 13 45.85 24.72 11.48
N ASN A 14 45.86 23.36 11.46
CA ASN A 14 46.43 22.30 12.38
C ASN A 14 45.40 21.39 13.13
N PRO A 15 45.75 20.13 13.52
CA PRO A 15 46.42 19.02 12.82
C PRO A 15 45.61 17.66 13.03
N PRO A 16 46.12 16.44 12.71
CA PRO A 16 45.31 15.22 12.57
C PRO A 16 45.09 14.47 13.90
N THR A 17 43.97 13.76 14.02
CA THR A 17 43.85 12.62 14.94
C THR A 17 43.29 11.45 14.15
N GLU A 18 44.08 10.38 14.15
CA GLU A 18 43.84 9.11 13.49
C GLU A 18 42.64 8.37 14.11
N GLU A 19 42.26 7.32 13.39
CA GLU A 19 41.67 6.07 13.88
C GLU A 19 40.26 6.11 14.48
N GLY A 20 39.30 6.10 13.55
CA GLY A 20 38.02 5.40 13.69
C GLY A 20 37.74 4.68 12.38
N GLU A 21 38.33 3.49 12.21
CA GLU A 21 37.90 2.52 11.20
C GLU A 21 36.49 2.01 11.54
N GLU A 22 35.76 1.58 10.50
CA GLU A 22 34.49 0.83 10.59
C GLU A 22 33.26 1.74 10.87
N GLU A 23 32.29 1.95 9.97
CA GLU A 23 31.69 1.01 9.05
C GLU A 23 30.87 1.78 8.00
N LEU A 24 31.17 1.53 6.72
CA LEU A 24 30.37 1.95 5.58
C LEU A 24 29.03 1.21 5.60
N ILE A 25 27.98 1.79 6.20
CA ILE A 25 26.59 1.39 5.92
C ILE A 25 25.71 2.63 5.78
N TYR A 26 26.00 3.47 4.77
CA TYR A 26 24.90 4.17 4.09
C TYR A 26 24.23 3.12 3.20
N GLY A 27 23.48 2.23 3.84
CA GLY A 27 22.62 1.26 3.17
C GLY A 27 21.70 2.04 2.25
N GLY A 28 21.79 1.75 0.96
CA GLY A 28 20.81 2.24 0.00
C GLY A 28 19.44 1.90 0.53
N GLU A 29 18.64 2.93 0.79
CA GLU A 29 17.29 2.84 1.31
C GLU A 29 16.51 1.92 0.35
N SER A 30 16.42 0.65 0.71
CA SER A 30 15.72 -0.33 -0.08
C SER A 30 14.26 0.10 -0.03
N GLY A 31 13.75 0.62 -1.16
CA GLY A 31 12.42 1.22 -1.30
C GLY A 31 11.27 0.22 -1.17
N TRP A 32 11.31 -0.66 -0.17
CA TRP A 32 10.24 -1.56 0.19
C TRP A 32 9.19 -0.79 0.98
N VAL A 33 7.95 -0.85 0.49
CA VAL A 33 6.81 -0.30 1.22
C VAL A 33 6.34 -1.34 2.23
N GLU A 34 6.58 -1.08 3.51
CA GLU A 34 6.10 -1.95 4.58
C GLU A 34 4.58 -1.77 4.77
N ALA A 35 3.83 -2.87 4.75
CA ALA A 35 2.39 -2.84 4.98
C ALA A 35 2.09 -2.56 6.45
N ARG A 36 1.12 -1.68 6.71
CA ARG A 36 0.73 -1.34 8.09
C ARG A 36 -0.01 -2.52 8.72
N THR A 37 0.26 -2.75 9.99
CA THR A 37 -0.37 -3.81 10.79
C THR A 37 -1.58 -3.34 11.60
N SER A 38 -1.96 -2.05 11.48
CA SER A 38 -3.12 -1.45 12.13
C SER A 38 -3.67 -0.28 11.30
N CYS A 39 -4.98 -0.05 11.34
CA CYS A 39 -5.63 1.07 10.68
C CYS A 39 -6.93 1.47 11.40
N ASP A 40 -7.16 2.77 11.61
CA ASP A 40 -8.36 3.28 12.30
C ASP A 40 -9.64 3.11 11.44
N HIS A 41 -9.48 2.96 10.12
CA HIS A 41 -10.57 2.78 9.17
C HIS A 41 -11.14 1.36 9.13
N LEU A 42 -10.58 0.41 9.90
CA LEU A 42 -11.11 -0.96 10.00
C LEU A 42 -12.55 -1.00 10.55
N SER A 43 -12.98 0.05 11.25
CA SER A 43 -14.36 0.22 11.71
C SER A 43 -15.38 0.37 10.57
N SER A 44 -14.94 0.72 9.36
CA SER A 44 -15.80 0.90 8.18
C SER A 44 -16.06 -0.39 7.39
N LEU A 45 -15.49 -1.53 7.83
CA LEU A 45 -15.64 -2.81 7.16
C LEU A 45 -17.11 -3.28 7.19
N SER A 46 -17.50 -4.00 6.14
CA SER A 46 -18.78 -4.71 6.10
C SER A 46 -18.85 -5.77 7.19
N SER A 47 -20.05 -5.98 7.76
CA SER A 47 -20.28 -7.01 8.78
C SER A 47 -20.10 -8.43 8.24
N ASP A 48 -20.23 -8.63 6.93
CA ASP A 48 -20.05 -9.93 6.29
C ASP A 48 -18.92 -9.85 5.27
N LEU A 49 -17.76 -10.39 5.62
CA LEU A 49 -16.58 -10.47 4.76
C LEU A 49 -16.35 -11.88 4.21
N THR A 50 -17.34 -12.77 4.35
CA THR A 50 -17.28 -14.17 3.90
C THR A 50 -18.05 -14.42 2.63
N HIS A 51 -19.07 -13.60 2.33
CA HIS A 51 -19.75 -13.59 1.04
C HIS A 51 -19.31 -12.38 0.23
N ILE A 52 -18.28 -12.57 -0.58
CA ILE A 52 -17.76 -11.57 -1.51
C ILE A 52 -17.98 -12.02 -2.95
N PRO A 53 -18.08 -11.09 -3.91
CA PRO A 53 -18.03 -11.41 -5.33
C PRO A 53 -16.76 -12.21 -5.68
N THR A 54 -16.80 -12.98 -6.76
CA THR A 54 -15.64 -13.76 -7.19
C THR A 54 -14.57 -12.87 -7.84
N PRO A 55 -13.28 -13.26 -7.81
CA PRO A 55 -12.20 -12.47 -8.41
C PRO A 55 -12.33 -12.19 -9.91
N ASP A 56 -13.11 -12.98 -10.64
CA ASP A 56 -13.44 -12.78 -12.07
C ASP A 56 -14.55 -11.74 -12.31
N THR A 57 -15.16 -11.20 -11.24
CA THR A 57 -16.20 -10.17 -11.35
C THR A 57 -15.61 -8.92 -12.02
N PRO A 58 -16.18 -8.46 -13.15
CA PRO A 58 -15.70 -7.27 -13.85
C PRO A 58 -16.07 -6.00 -13.07
N CYS A 59 -15.46 -4.88 -13.46
CA CYS A 59 -15.84 -3.57 -12.93
C CYS A 59 -17.34 -3.30 -13.15
N HIS A 60 -18.07 -2.95 -12.09
CA HIS A 60 -19.50 -2.68 -12.16
C HIS A 60 -19.89 -1.51 -13.09
N ILE A 61 -18.96 -0.57 -13.35
CA ILE A 61 -19.23 0.65 -14.14
C ILE A 61 -18.84 0.48 -15.61
N CYS A 62 -17.63 -0.01 -15.90
CA CYS A 62 -17.12 -0.10 -17.28
C CYS A 62 -16.89 -1.53 -17.78
N GLU A 63 -17.29 -2.53 -17.00
CA GLU A 63 -17.21 -3.96 -17.36
C GLU A 63 -15.78 -4.46 -17.68
N HIS A 64 -14.75 -3.71 -17.26
CA HIS A 64 -13.36 -4.12 -17.48
C HIS A 64 -13.07 -5.38 -16.67
N PRO A 65 -12.49 -6.45 -17.26
CA PRO A 65 -12.30 -7.73 -16.58
C PRO A 65 -11.08 -7.74 -15.66
N ASP A 66 -10.05 -6.96 -15.97
CA ASP A 66 -8.78 -6.99 -15.24
C ASP A 66 -8.61 -5.81 -14.27
N GLU A 67 -7.65 -5.96 -13.35
CA GLU A 67 -7.24 -4.92 -12.39
C GLU A 67 -8.41 -4.39 -11.55
N ASN A 68 -9.26 -5.31 -11.10
CA ASN A 68 -10.44 -5.00 -10.30
C ASN A 68 -10.17 -5.12 -8.80
N TRP A 69 -10.82 -4.23 -8.07
CA TRP A 69 -10.73 -4.12 -6.62
C TRP A 69 -12.12 -4.28 -6.02
N LEU A 70 -12.18 -4.94 -4.88
CA LEU A 70 -13.37 -5.12 -4.07
C LEU A 70 -13.39 -4.07 -2.96
N CYS A 71 -14.43 -3.25 -2.88
CA CYS A 71 -14.64 -2.38 -1.74
C CYS A 71 -15.03 -3.21 -0.50
N LEU A 72 -14.29 -3.09 0.60
CA LEU A 72 -14.53 -3.88 1.81
C LEU A 72 -15.67 -3.32 2.68
N CYS A 73 -16.19 -2.13 2.35
CA CYS A 73 -17.31 -1.50 3.05
C CYS A 73 -18.66 -1.93 2.44
N CYS A 74 -18.80 -1.85 1.10
CA CYS A 74 -20.07 -2.10 0.40
C CYS A 74 -20.05 -3.29 -0.57
N LYS A 75 -18.90 -3.95 -0.77
CA LYS A 75 -18.71 -5.10 -1.68
C LYS A 75 -18.85 -4.81 -3.18
N GLU A 76 -18.86 -3.55 -3.60
CA GLU A 76 -18.79 -3.21 -5.03
C GLU A 76 -17.41 -3.53 -5.61
N VAL A 77 -17.40 -4.05 -6.85
CA VAL A 77 -16.20 -4.37 -7.60
C VAL A 77 -15.96 -3.30 -8.66
N LEU A 78 -14.82 -2.63 -8.58
CA LEU A 78 -14.49 -1.49 -9.44
C LEU A 78 -13.04 -1.54 -9.90
N CYS A 79 -12.77 -1.08 -11.12
CA CYS A 79 -11.43 -1.10 -11.66
C CYS A 79 -10.48 -0.14 -10.92
N SER A 80 -9.21 -0.51 -10.90
CA SER A 80 -8.14 0.21 -10.20
C SER A 80 -7.90 1.62 -10.75
N ARG A 81 -7.02 2.36 -10.07
CA ARG A 81 -6.53 3.67 -10.51
C ARG A 81 -5.72 3.64 -11.81
N PHE A 82 -5.25 2.47 -12.22
CA PHE A 82 -4.46 2.28 -13.44
C PHE A 82 -5.33 1.97 -14.67
N VAL A 83 -6.61 1.64 -14.47
CA VAL A 83 -7.59 1.47 -15.55
C VAL A 83 -8.42 2.74 -15.71
N ASN A 84 -9.65 2.81 -15.16
CA ASN A 84 -10.53 3.99 -15.25
C ASN A 84 -10.76 4.70 -13.92
N LYS A 85 -10.02 4.31 -12.86
CA LYS A 85 -10.07 4.95 -11.53
C LYS A 85 -11.42 4.86 -10.81
N HIS A 86 -12.29 3.92 -11.18
CA HIS A 86 -13.60 3.79 -10.55
C HIS A 86 -13.54 3.52 -9.05
N MET A 87 -12.61 2.70 -8.57
CA MET A 87 -12.45 2.48 -7.12
C MET A 87 -11.99 3.76 -6.39
N LEU A 88 -11.13 4.56 -7.03
CA LEU A 88 -10.68 5.84 -6.45
C LEU A 88 -11.82 6.87 -6.40
N ASN A 89 -12.60 6.97 -7.48
CA ASN A 89 -13.79 7.83 -7.51
C ASN A 89 -14.83 7.38 -6.48
N HIS A 90 -15.03 6.08 -6.33
CA HIS A 90 -15.89 5.50 -5.31
C HIS A 90 -15.50 5.91 -3.90
N TYR A 91 -14.20 5.82 -3.56
CA TYR A 91 -13.68 6.33 -2.29
C TYR A 91 -14.02 7.81 -2.09
N HIS A 92 -13.81 8.68 -3.08
CA HIS A 92 -14.12 10.10 -2.94
C HIS A 92 -15.62 10.39 -2.75
N ASN A 93 -16.50 9.57 -3.34
CA ASN A 93 -17.95 9.78 -3.28
C ASN A 93 -18.59 9.20 -2.01
N THR A 94 -18.04 8.12 -1.47
CA THR A 94 -18.64 7.36 -0.36
C THR A 94 -17.84 7.41 0.93
N SER A 95 -16.58 7.84 0.86
CA SER A 95 -15.60 7.71 1.95
C SER A 95 -15.33 6.27 2.39
N HIS A 96 -15.59 5.28 1.52
CA HIS A 96 -15.20 3.89 1.76
C HIS A 96 -13.69 3.71 1.58
N SER A 97 -12.95 3.74 2.69
CA SER A 97 -11.50 3.81 2.67
C SER A 97 -10.80 2.50 2.33
N LEU A 98 -11.44 1.34 2.46
CA LEU A 98 -10.78 0.04 2.39
C LEU A 98 -11.19 -0.75 1.14
N ALA A 99 -10.19 -1.24 0.40
CA ALA A 99 -10.42 -2.10 -0.76
C ALA A 99 -9.38 -3.23 -0.84
N LEU A 100 -9.78 -4.38 -1.36
CA LEU A 100 -8.92 -5.53 -1.65
C LEU A 100 -8.71 -5.63 -3.17
N SER A 101 -7.47 -5.83 -3.59
CA SER A 101 -7.09 -6.07 -4.99
C SER A 101 -7.36 -7.53 -5.36
N TYR A 102 -8.10 -7.79 -6.44
CA TYR A 102 -8.22 -9.17 -6.95
C TYR A 102 -6.97 -9.64 -7.71
N SER A 103 -6.06 -8.75 -8.10
CA SER A 103 -4.82 -9.10 -8.82
C SER A 103 -3.83 -9.83 -7.90
N ASP A 104 -3.64 -9.37 -6.68
CA ASP A 104 -2.61 -9.86 -5.75
C ASP A 104 -3.10 -10.07 -4.30
N LEU A 105 -4.39 -9.87 -4.04
CA LEU A 105 -5.01 -9.98 -2.71
C LEU A 105 -4.44 -9.00 -1.68
N SER A 106 -3.75 -7.95 -2.13
CA SER A 106 -3.32 -6.85 -1.26
C SER A 106 -4.53 -6.03 -0.79
N VAL A 107 -4.45 -5.49 0.42
CA VAL A 107 -5.47 -4.58 0.96
C VAL A 107 -4.91 -3.17 1.02
N TRP A 108 -5.66 -2.22 0.50
CA TRP A 108 -5.29 -0.81 0.46
C TRP A 108 -6.26 0.03 1.29
N CYS A 109 -5.71 1.00 2.01
CA CYS A 109 -6.48 2.05 2.65
C CYS A 109 -6.26 3.39 1.93
N PHE A 110 -7.29 3.90 1.25
CA PHE A 110 -7.24 5.18 0.53
C PHE A 110 -7.03 6.38 1.46
N SER A 111 -7.60 6.35 2.66
CA SER A 111 -7.44 7.43 3.64
C SER A 111 -6.05 7.47 4.27
N CYS A 112 -5.39 6.31 4.42
CA CYS A 112 -4.03 6.24 4.95
C CYS A 112 -2.95 6.26 3.86
N ASP A 113 -3.33 6.19 2.59
CA ASP A 113 -2.44 6.04 1.45
C ASP A 113 -1.41 4.90 1.66
N ALA A 114 -1.88 3.76 2.18
CA ALA A 114 -1.00 2.66 2.61
C ALA A 114 -1.63 1.28 2.41
N TYR A 115 -0.77 0.29 2.15
CA TYR A 115 -1.14 -1.12 2.21
C TYR A 115 -1.32 -1.59 3.65
N LEU A 116 -2.22 -2.54 3.85
CA LEU A 116 -2.52 -3.18 5.13
C LEU A 116 -2.17 -4.67 5.07
N ASP A 117 -1.53 -5.17 6.12
CA ASP A 117 -1.23 -6.60 6.25
C ASP A 117 -2.49 -7.36 6.69
N ALA A 118 -3.16 -8.00 5.73
CA ALA A 118 -4.39 -8.75 5.96
C ALA A 118 -4.20 -10.03 6.81
N GLN A 119 -2.97 -10.55 6.91
CA GLN A 119 -2.66 -11.73 7.72
C GLN A 119 -2.47 -11.34 9.19
N VAL A 120 -1.91 -10.17 9.45
CA VAL A 120 -1.75 -9.63 10.82
C VAL A 120 -3.05 -9.05 11.35
N ILE A 121 -3.78 -8.29 10.53
CA ILE A 121 -5.03 -7.63 10.93
C ILE A 121 -6.17 -8.64 10.95
N ARG A 122 -6.60 -9.03 12.16
CA ARG A 122 -7.62 -10.06 12.37
C ARG A 122 -8.94 -9.77 11.64
N GLN A 123 -9.35 -8.51 11.55
CA GLN A 123 -10.60 -8.12 10.88
C GLN A 123 -10.56 -8.35 9.36
N LEU A 124 -9.37 -8.40 8.75
CA LEU A 124 -9.20 -8.60 7.31
C LEU A 124 -9.00 -10.07 6.92
N ARG A 125 -8.70 -10.95 7.88
CA ARG A 125 -8.47 -12.37 7.60
C ARG A 125 -9.64 -13.06 6.89
N PRO A 126 -10.92 -12.86 7.29
CA PRO A 126 -12.02 -13.56 6.64
C PRO A 126 -12.10 -13.24 5.15
N VAL A 127 -12.00 -11.95 4.77
CA VAL A 127 -12.04 -11.58 3.35
C VAL A 127 -10.82 -12.07 2.59
N TYR A 128 -9.63 -12.05 3.22
CA TYR A 128 -8.42 -12.56 2.59
C TYR A 128 -8.50 -14.07 2.33
N GLU A 129 -8.92 -14.85 3.33
CA GLU A 129 -9.09 -16.31 3.22
C GLU A 129 -10.14 -16.66 2.16
N THR A 130 -11.29 -15.99 2.17
CA THR A 130 -12.33 -16.18 1.16
C THR A 130 -11.83 -15.83 -0.23
N ALA A 131 -11.19 -14.66 -0.41
CA ALA A 131 -10.69 -14.24 -1.71
C ALA A 131 -9.58 -15.17 -2.22
N TYR A 132 -8.71 -15.67 -1.34
CA TYR A 132 -7.68 -16.65 -1.66
C TYR A 132 -8.30 -17.96 -2.15
N LEU A 133 -9.27 -18.49 -1.41
CA LEU A 133 -9.98 -19.71 -1.79
C LEU A 133 -10.69 -19.56 -3.14
N LEU A 134 -11.38 -18.44 -3.36
CA LEU A 134 -12.06 -18.17 -4.63
C LEU A 134 -11.06 -18.04 -5.80
N LYS A 135 -9.88 -17.49 -5.55
CA LYS A 135 -8.86 -17.26 -6.58
C LYS A 135 -8.07 -18.51 -6.94
N PHE A 136 -7.68 -19.29 -5.94
CA PHE A 136 -6.73 -20.40 -6.11
C PHE A 136 -7.35 -21.79 -5.92
N GLY A 137 -8.57 -21.87 -5.39
CA GLY A 137 -9.26 -23.15 -5.13
C GLY A 137 -8.73 -23.92 -3.92
N GLU A 138 -7.83 -23.32 -3.12
CA GLU A 138 -7.25 -23.91 -1.92
C GLU A 138 -7.19 -22.89 -0.76
N ALA A 139 -6.94 -23.37 0.46
CA ALA A 139 -6.78 -22.48 1.62
C ALA A 139 -5.43 -21.75 1.57
N PRO A 140 -5.36 -20.49 2.05
CA PRO A 140 -4.10 -19.78 2.10
C PRO A 140 -3.06 -20.50 2.98
N PRO A 141 -1.76 -20.43 2.62
CA PRO A 141 -0.71 -20.99 3.44
C PRO A 141 -0.71 -20.31 4.82
N SER A 142 -0.52 -21.10 5.87
CA SER A 142 -0.34 -20.56 7.21
C SER A 142 0.97 -19.77 7.25
N ARG A 143 0.92 -18.51 7.70
CA ARG A 143 2.13 -17.76 8.00
C ARG A 143 2.83 -18.47 9.16
N ALA A 144 4.03 -18.99 8.91
CA ALA A 144 4.90 -19.45 9.98
C ALA A 144 5.19 -18.23 10.88
N VAL A 145 4.79 -18.33 12.15
CA VAL A 145 5.08 -17.34 13.20
C VAL A 145 6.55 -17.39 13.56
#